data_AF-A0A838RF59-F1
#
_entry.id   AF-A0A838RF59-F1
#
_cell.length_a   1.000
_cell.length_b   1.000
_cell.length_c   1.000
_cell.angle_alpha   90.00
_cell.angle_beta   90.00
_cell.angle_gamma   90.00
#
_symmetry.space_group_name_H-M   'P 1'
#
loop_
_entity.id
_entity.type
_entity.pdbx_description
1 polymer ?
#
loop_
_entity_poly.entity_id
_entity_poly.type
_entity_poly.pdbx_seq_one_letter_code
_entity_poly.pdbx_strand_id
1 'polypeptide(L)'
;ELDREYGEIAHRAGISHYKRAPALNDRPRFLDALADIVREHLASGLPYSTQYRERCAGCSNPQCRNILNPIGTAGQQAGGGQVRVTVGK
;
A
#
# COMPACT_ATOMS: atom_id res chain seq x y z
N GLU A 1 -17.05 13.09 7.09
CA GLU A 1 -15.94 14.06 7.19
C GLU A 1 -15.97 15.12 6.07
N LEU A 2 -15.30 14.95 4.93
CA LEU A 2 -15.06 16.07 4.00
C LEU A 2 -16.32 16.69 3.39
N ASP A 3 -17.17 15.91 2.72
CA ASP A 3 -18.32 16.45 1.98
C ASP A 3 -19.44 16.98 2.90
N ARG A 4 -19.44 16.57 4.17
CA ARG A 4 -20.50 16.89 5.13
C ARG A 4 -19.99 17.76 6.26
N GLU A 5 -19.15 17.23 7.15
CA GLU A 5 -18.70 17.96 8.35
C GLU A 5 -17.84 19.17 7.98
N TYR A 6 -16.86 19.01 7.08
CA TYR A 6 -16.05 20.15 6.62
C TYR A 6 -16.81 21.06 5.66
N GLY A 7 -17.78 20.55 4.90
CA GLY A 7 -18.72 21.36 4.14
C GLY A 7 -19.52 22.31 5.03
N GLU A 8 -20.04 21.81 6.16
CA GLU A 8 -20.78 22.62 7.14
C GLU A 8 -19.87 23.66 7.85
N ILE A 9 -18.61 23.31 8.13
CA ILE A 9 -17.63 24.26 8.66
C ILE A 9 -17.35 25.36 7.64
N ALA A 10 -17.14 25.01 6.38
CA ALA A 10 -16.88 25.96 5.30
C ALA A 10 -18.07 26.91 5.09
N HIS A 11 -19.30 26.37 5.10
CA HIS A 11 -20.53 27.16 5.02
C HIS A 11 -20.63 28.16 6.18
N ARG A 12 -20.44 27.71 7.43
CA ARG A 12 -20.45 28.60 8.61
C ARG A 12 -19.35 29.66 8.60
N ALA A 13 -18.22 29.38 7.95
CA ALA A 13 -17.12 30.32 7.77
C ALA A 13 -17.32 31.30 6.61
N GLY A 14 -18.46 31.24 5.90
CA GLY A 14 -18.76 32.12 4.76
C GLY A 14 -18.05 31.72 3.46
N ILE A 15 -17.50 30.51 3.37
CA ILE A 15 -16.89 30.00 2.14
C ILE A 15 -18.00 29.55 1.19
N SER A 16 -18.21 30.30 0.12
CA SER A 16 -19.29 30.07 -0.84
C SER A 16 -19.02 28.94 -1.84
N HIS A 17 -17.76 28.53 -2.01
CA HIS A 17 -17.35 27.53 -3.00
C HIS A 17 -16.41 26.49 -2.40
N TYR A 18 -16.98 25.58 -1.61
CA TYR A 18 -16.29 24.40 -1.12
C TYR A 18 -16.65 23.19 -1.98
N LYS A 19 -15.64 22.55 -2.59
CA LYS A 19 -15.81 21.32 -3.38
C LYS A 19 -14.64 20.38 -3.16
N ARG A 20 -14.95 19.11 -3.02
CA ARG A 20 -13.95 18.04 -3.05
C ARG A 20 -13.81 17.51 -4.48
N ALA A 21 -12.59 17.23 -4.91
CA ALA A 21 -12.38 16.49 -6.15
C ALA A 21 -13.04 15.10 -6.06
N PRO A 22 -13.61 14.56 -7.15
CA PRO A 22 -14.15 13.21 -7.14
C PRO A 22 -13.02 12.21 -6.86
N ALA A 23 -13.33 11.12 -6.17
CA ALA A 23 -12.37 10.03 -6.00
C ALA A 23 -11.97 9.43 -7.36
N LEU A 24 -10.80 8.78 -7.40
CA LEU A 24 -10.26 8.21 -8.64
C LEU A 24 -11.16 7.09 -9.19
N ASN A 25 -11.73 6.27 -8.31
CA ASN A 25 -12.73 5.23 -8.63
C ASN A 25 -12.39 4.43 -9.91
N ASP A 26 -13.31 4.40 -10.85
CA ASP A 26 -13.31 3.63 -12.10
C ASP A 26 -12.80 4.42 -13.31
N ARG A 27 -12.09 5.54 -13.07
CA ARG A 27 -11.51 6.33 -14.16
C ARG A 27 -10.58 5.45 -15.01
N PRO A 28 -10.79 5.35 -16.33
CA PRO A 28 -9.99 4.46 -17.19
C PRO A 28 -8.48 4.66 -17.03
N ARG A 29 -8.01 5.91 -17.04
CA ARG A 29 -6.58 6.23 -16.84
C ARG A 29 -6.01 5.78 -15.50
N PHE A 30 -6.83 5.74 -14.44
CA PHE A 30 -6.39 5.25 -13.15
C PHE A 30 -6.26 3.72 -13.17
N LEU A 31 -7.20 3.03 -13.82
CA LEU A 31 -7.13 1.58 -14.02
C LEU A 31 -5.93 1.19 -14.90
N ASP A 32 -5.67 1.95 -15.97
CA ASP A 32 -4.48 1.77 -16.81
C ASP A 32 -3.20 1.94 -16.00
N ALA A 33 -3.12 2.98 -15.16
CA ALA A 33 -1.97 3.20 -14.29
C ALA A 33 -1.76 2.07 -13.26
N LEU A 34 -2.84 1.51 -12.70
CA LEU A 34 -2.74 0.33 -11.83
C LEU A 34 -2.20 -0.89 -12.59
N ALA A 35 -2.67 -1.11 -13.82
CA ALA A 35 -2.17 -2.19 -14.67
C ALA A 35 -0.69 -2.01 -15.04
N ASP A 36 -0.29 -0.78 -15.35
CA ASP A 36 1.09 -0.41 -15.64
C ASP A 36 2.01 -0.69 -14.45
N ILE A 37 1.62 -0.29 -13.24
CA ILE A 37 2.39 -0.55 -12.00
C ILE A 37 2.60 -2.05 -11.79
N VAL A 38 1.57 -2.87 -11.98
CA VAL A 38 1.69 -4.33 -11.82
C VAL A 38 2.61 -4.92 -12.90
N ARG A 39 2.45 -4.49 -14.16
CA ARG A 39 3.30 -4.94 -15.27
C ARG A 39 4.77 -4.63 -14.99
N GLU A 40 5.07 -3.40 -14.59
CA GLU A 40 6.43 -2.96 -14.28
C GLU A 40 7.01 -3.70 -13.07
N HIS A 41 6.20 -3.92 -12.02
CA HIS A 41 6.62 -4.68 -10.85
C HIS A 41 6.98 -6.13 -11.21
N LEU A 42 6.12 -6.81 -11.98
CA LEU A 42 6.41 -8.17 -12.45
C LEU A 42 7.67 -8.23 -13.32
N ALA A 43 7.84 -7.26 -14.23
CA ALA A 43 9.01 -7.16 -15.08
C ALA A 43 10.30 -6.89 -14.29
N SER A 44 10.21 -6.15 -13.18
CA SER A 44 11.36 -5.87 -12.30
C SER A 44 11.89 -7.12 -11.60
N GLY A 45 11.03 -8.11 -11.36
CA GLY A 45 11.35 -9.29 -10.57
C GLY A 45 11.71 -9.00 -9.11
N LEU A 46 11.53 -7.78 -8.62
CA LEU A 46 11.82 -7.42 -7.24
C LEU A 46 10.59 -7.65 -6.35
N PRO A 47 10.73 -8.22 -5.16
CA PRO A 47 9.59 -8.49 -4.27
C PRO A 47 9.02 -7.23 -3.60
N TYR A 48 9.75 -6.10 -3.62
CA TYR A 48 9.36 -4.84 -2.98
C TYR A 48 10.24 -3.67 -3.44
N SER A 49 9.84 -2.43 -3.11
CA SER A 49 10.59 -1.21 -3.39
C SER A 49 11.81 -1.02 -2.48
N THR A 50 12.77 -0.18 -2.88
CA THR A 50 13.97 0.08 -2.07
C THR A 50 13.64 0.65 -0.68
N GLN A 51 12.58 1.45 -0.55
CA GLN A 51 12.11 2.05 0.71
C GLN A 51 11.42 1.06 1.64
N TYR A 52 10.87 -0.06 1.12
CA TYR A 52 10.30 -1.09 1.98
C TYR A 52 11.31 -1.56 3.01
N ARG A 53 12.61 -1.41 2.77
CA ARG A 53 13.67 -1.74 3.72
C ARG A 53 13.89 -0.73 4.85
N GLU A 54 13.12 0.35 4.95
CA GLU A 54 13.22 1.39 6.00
C GLU A 54 12.11 1.34 7.07
N ARG A 55 12.50 1.36 8.36
CA ARG A 55 11.59 0.98 9.49
C ARG A 55 11.16 2.33 10.04
N CYS A 56 9.89 2.44 10.43
CA CYS A 56 9.46 3.64 11.14
C CYS A 56 10.31 3.81 12.40
N ALA A 57 10.67 5.06 12.72
CA ALA A 57 11.36 5.38 13.97
C ALA A 57 10.51 4.88 15.17
N GLY A 58 11.13 4.10 16.06
CA GLY A 58 10.44 3.54 17.23
C GLY A 58 9.50 2.36 16.94
N CYS A 59 9.52 1.77 15.74
CA CYS A 59 8.68 0.61 15.43
C CYS A 59 9.04 -0.59 16.32
N SER A 60 8.08 -1.02 17.15
CA SER A 60 8.18 -2.21 18.00
C SER A 60 7.37 -3.40 17.48
N ASN A 61 6.64 -3.25 16.37
CA ASN A 61 5.81 -4.32 15.83
C ASN A 61 6.70 -5.43 15.22
N PRO A 62 6.70 -6.66 15.78
CA PRO A 62 7.56 -7.75 15.31
C PRO A 62 7.18 -8.26 13.92
N GLN A 63 5.95 -8.01 13.46
CA GLN A 63 5.47 -8.38 12.13
C GLN A 63 5.75 -7.30 11.08
N CYS A 64 6.31 -6.15 11.49
CA CYS A 64 6.60 -5.08 10.55
C CYS A 64 7.57 -5.61 9.48
N ARG A 65 7.05 -5.58 8.25
CA ARG A 65 7.72 -5.98 7.02
C ARG A 65 8.05 -7.46 6.85
N ASN A 66 7.27 -8.29 7.50
CA ASN A 66 7.26 -9.70 7.19
C ASN A 66 6.49 -9.90 5.86
N ILE A 67 7.18 -10.27 4.78
CA ILE A 67 6.53 -10.68 3.53
C ILE A 67 6.37 -12.19 3.57
N LEU A 68 5.13 -12.65 3.62
CA LEU A 68 4.83 -14.07 3.52
C LEU A 68 5.02 -14.51 2.06
N ASN A 69 5.89 -15.49 1.83
CA ASN A 69 6.16 -16.09 0.52
C ASN A 69 6.56 -15.09 -0.57
N PRO A 70 7.70 -14.37 -0.42
CA PRO A 70 8.12 -13.39 -1.41
C PRO A 70 8.43 -14.07 -2.76
N ILE A 71 7.91 -13.48 -3.85
CA ILE A 71 8.22 -13.88 -5.22
C ILE A 71 9.11 -12.79 -5.84
N GLY A 72 10.32 -13.14 -6.26
CA GLY A 72 11.28 -12.22 -6.86
C GLY A 72 12.75 -12.61 -6.64
N THR A 73 13.67 -11.97 -7.37
CA THR A 73 15.11 -12.32 -7.46
C THR A 73 15.98 -11.64 -6.40
N ALA A 74 15.41 -10.87 -5.47
CA ALA A 74 16.15 -10.22 -4.40
C ALA A 74 16.56 -11.20 -3.29
N GLY A 75 17.35 -12.22 -3.62
CA GLY A 75 18.01 -13.12 -2.69
C GLY A 75 17.07 -14.08 -1.94
N GLN A 76 17.27 -15.38 -2.17
CA GLN A 76 17.03 -16.37 -1.13
C GLN A 76 17.60 -15.85 0.21
N GLN A 77 16.75 -15.83 1.25
CA GLN A 77 17.05 -15.60 2.67
C GLN A 77 17.06 -14.14 3.17
N ALA A 78 15.90 -13.70 3.66
CA ALA A 78 15.81 -12.90 4.87
C ALA A 78 15.18 -13.80 5.95
N GLY A 79 16.02 -14.48 6.73
CA GLY A 79 15.61 -15.50 7.69
C GLY A 79 14.73 -14.95 8.83
N GLY A 80 13.82 -15.81 9.31
CA GLY A 80 13.17 -15.59 10.61
C GLY A 80 11.82 -16.30 10.84
N GLY A 81 11.68 -17.58 10.51
CA GLY A 81 10.51 -18.37 10.92
C GLY A 81 10.35 -19.65 10.13
N GLN A 82 11.01 -20.72 10.56
CA GLN A 82 10.79 -22.06 10.00
C GLN A 82 9.40 -22.54 10.42
N VAL A 83 8.38 -22.32 9.58
CA VAL A 83 7.08 -22.99 9.75
C VAL A 83 7.28 -24.45 9.35
N ARG A 84 7.56 -25.30 10.33
CA ARG A 84 7.50 -26.76 10.17
C ARG A 84 6.03 -27.15 10.00
N VAL A 85 5.61 -27.42 8.77
CA VAL A 85 4.34 -28.11 8.51
C VAL A 85 4.59 -29.60 8.78
N THR A 86 4.21 -30.07 9.96
CA THR A 86 4.02 -31.50 10.20
C THR A 86 2.79 -31.96 9.46
N VAL A 87 2.96 -32.70 8.37
CA VAL A 87 1.88 -33.48 7.76
C VAL A 87 1.61 -34.64 8.71
N GLY A 88 0.49 -34.55 9.43
CA GLY A 88 -0.05 -35.67 10.19
C GLY A 88 -0.38 -36.83 9.25
N LYS A 89 -0.09 -38.05 9.70
CA LYS A 89 -0.40 -39.31 9.00
C LYS A 89 -1.86 -39.42 8.58
#